data_AF-A0A0T9P0R0-F1
#
_entry.id   AF-A0A0T9P0R0-F1
#
_cell.length_a   1.000
_cell.length_b   1.000
_cell.length_c   1.000
_cell.angle_alpha   90.00
_cell.angle_beta   90.00
_cell.angle_gamma   90.00
#
_symmetry.space_group_name_H-M   'P 1'
#
loop_
_entity.id
_entity.type
_entity.pdbx_description
1 polymer ?
#
loop_
_entity_poly.entity_id
_entity_poly.type
_entity_poly.pdbx_seq_one_letter_code
_entity_poly.pdbx_strand_id
1 'polypeptide(L)'
;MSVLYFLSIIATPLFFMIIGYIDSNDAIDQKDILRKLKSIITIIIFWNVLFYFINEDGFKRGYFLQSWLLFSIAIIYLINPIISKVLKSNRTAIITLSCLVIFSVTIDLISAFTERPYLIDFPQYFRLWTWIFYYMAGRFLCSRMCQKITKLPRIRLVAKVLLLPTAISMYYYESFMSIYVYKTVNAAYFLDNLHVLILSLCLFVIFDNFDTKHEWIKKTLAYISPSMIGVYILHDGIFYFIASAYNLSDVTLRFTLLLSVFAASVLLSRILLLNKYTSRFISF
;
A
#
# COMPACT_ATOMS: atom_id res chain seq x y z
N MET A 1 1.04 -21.88 -5.11
CA MET A 1 1.20 -20.50 -4.61
C MET A 1 0.37 -20.30 -3.37
N SER A 2 0.86 -19.53 -2.39
CA SER A 2 0.13 -19.33 -1.13
C SER A 2 -0.94 -18.26 -1.30
N VAL A 3 -2.15 -18.50 -0.79
CA VAL A 3 -3.25 -17.52 -0.71
C VAL A 3 -2.80 -16.21 -0.04
N LEU A 4 -1.89 -16.30 0.93
CA LEU A 4 -1.35 -15.13 1.64
C LEU A 4 -0.56 -14.19 0.74
N TYR A 5 0.13 -14.74 -0.27
CA TYR A 5 0.91 -13.96 -1.19
C TYR A 5 0.02 -13.07 -2.07
N PHE A 6 -1.10 -13.61 -2.58
CA PHE A 6 -2.07 -12.83 -3.34
C PHE A 6 -2.81 -11.79 -2.47
N LEU A 7 -3.14 -12.15 -1.23
CA LEU A 7 -3.74 -11.19 -0.28
C LEU A 7 -2.79 -10.02 0.06
N SER A 8 -1.47 -10.27 0.08
CA SER A 8 -0.47 -9.22 0.38
C SER A 8 -0.42 -8.11 -0.67
N ILE A 9 -0.87 -8.38 -1.90
CA ILE A 9 -0.88 -7.42 -3.02
C ILE A 9 -1.70 -6.18 -2.67
N ILE A 10 -2.80 -6.36 -1.94
CA ILE A 10 -3.77 -5.32 -1.61
C ILE A 10 -3.18 -4.29 -0.63
N ALA A 11 -2.13 -4.65 0.13
CA ALA A 11 -1.53 -3.78 1.13
C ALA A 11 -1.01 -2.46 0.52
N THR A 12 -0.38 -2.53 -0.65
CA THR A 12 0.23 -1.37 -1.30
C THR A 12 -0.80 -0.38 -1.86
N PRO A 13 -1.81 -0.81 -2.64
CA PRO A 13 -2.98 0.01 -2.96
C PRO A 13 -3.64 0.69 -1.77
N LEU A 14 -3.90 -0.08 -0.70
CA LEU A 14 -4.50 0.45 0.52
C LEU A 14 -3.62 1.51 1.18
N PHE A 15 -2.31 1.29 1.21
CA PHE A 15 -1.36 2.26 1.74
C PHE A 15 -1.51 3.62 1.03
N PHE A 16 -1.47 3.66 -0.31
CA PHE A 16 -1.63 4.91 -1.06
C PHE A 16 -3.01 5.55 -0.83
N MET A 17 -4.07 4.74 -0.77
CA MET A 17 -5.43 5.21 -0.52
C MET A 17 -5.57 5.82 0.88
N ILE A 18 -5.01 5.19 1.92
CA ILE A 18 -5.05 5.69 3.28
C ILE A 18 -4.24 6.99 3.41
N ILE A 19 -3.03 7.05 2.83
CA ILE A 19 -2.22 8.27 2.81
C ILE A 19 -3.00 9.42 2.15
N GLY A 20 -3.61 9.17 0.99
CA GLY A 20 -4.47 10.14 0.34
C GLY A 20 -5.63 10.61 1.23
N TYR A 21 -6.32 9.69 1.91
CA TYR A 21 -7.41 10.05 2.81
C TYR A 21 -6.96 10.96 3.97
N ILE A 22 -5.87 10.61 4.65
CA ILE A 22 -5.28 11.40 5.75
C ILE A 22 -4.90 12.79 5.26
N ASP A 23 -4.20 12.84 4.12
CA ASP A 23 -3.73 14.07 3.49
C ASP A 23 -4.87 15.02 3.06
N SER A 24 -6.09 14.50 2.87
CA SER A 24 -7.27 15.33 2.61
C SER A 24 -7.89 15.93 3.87
N ASN A 25 -7.76 15.28 5.03
CA ASN A 25 -8.26 15.80 6.30
C ASN A 25 -7.35 16.91 6.86
N ASP A 26 -6.04 16.78 6.69
CA ASP A 26 -5.04 17.67 7.30
C ASP A 26 -4.83 19.00 6.55
N ALA A 27 -5.60 19.30 5.50
CA ALA A 27 -5.52 20.52 4.70
C ALA A 27 -4.07 20.93 4.33
N ILE A 28 -3.38 20.07 3.59
CA ILE A 28 -1.96 20.22 3.26
C ILE A 28 -1.67 21.54 2.52
N ASP A 29 -0.82 22.38 3.11
CA ASP A 29 -0.22 23.53 2.45
C ASP A 29 1.07 23.15 1.67
N GLN A 30 1.52 24.01 0.76
CA GLN A 30 2.76 23.81 0.00
C GLN A 30 3.98 23.63 0.91
N LYS A 31 4.02 24.32 2.07
CA LYS A 31 5.10 24.14 3.06
C LYS A 31 5.11 22.74 3.64
N ASP A 32 3.95 22.12 3.83
CA ASP A 32 3.82 20.76 4.34
C ASP A 32 4.27 19.73 3.30
N ILE A 33 3.92 19.94 2.02
CA ILE A 33 4.40 19.10 0.91
C ILE A 33 5.94 19.10 0.89
N LEU A 34 6.56 20.26 0.97
CA LEU A 34 8.02 20.38 0.96
C LEU A 34 8.67 19.70 2.18
N ARG A 35 8.04 19.83 3.36
CA ARG A 35 8.50 19.16 4.58
C ARG A 35 8.42 17.64 4.45
N LYS A 36 7.30 17.09 3.97
CA LYS A 36 7.13 15.65 3.72
C LYS A 36 8.14 15.14 2.70
N LEU A 37 8.31 15.86 1.58
CA LEU A 37 9.28 15.53 0.53
C LEU A 37 10.71 15.48 1.08
N LYS A 38 11.12 16.50 1.86
CA LYS A 38 12.44 16.52 2.51
C LYS A 38 12.61 15.35 3.47
N SER A 39 11.58 15.00 4.25
CA SER A 39 11.62 13.85 5.15
C SER A 39 11.80 12.55 4.38
N ILE A 40 10.99 12.31 3.34
CA ILE A 40 11.08 11.13 2.48
C ILE A 40 12.49 10.99 1.87
N ILE A 41 13.04 12.08 1.31
CA ILE A 41 14.40 12.07 0.75
C ILE A 41 15.43 11.75 1.84
N THR A 42 15.28 12.31 3.04
CA THR A 42 16.17 12.04 4.17
C THR A 42 16.13 10.57 4.56
N ILE A 43 14.94 9.96 4.63
CA ILE A 43 14.74 8.53 4.91
C ILE A 43 15.45 7.70 3.84
N ILE A 44 15.18 7.96 2.56
CA ILE A 44 15.78 7.22 1.44
C ILE A 44 17.30 7.30 1.52
N ILE A 45 17.88 8.50 1.65
CA ILE A 45 19.34 8.68 1.70
C ILE A 45 19.94 7.98 2.92
N PHE A 46 19.39 8.22 4.12
CA PHE A 46 19.92 7.67 5.37
C PHE A 46 20.01 6.15 5.31
N TRP A 47 18.92 5.50 4.91
CA TRP A 47 18.87 4.05 4.88
C TRP A 47 19.72 3.48 3.74
N ASN A 48 19.74 4.09 2.55
CA ASN A 48 20.64 3.63 1.49
C ASN A 48 22.12 3.72 1.90
N VAL A 49 22.52 4.77 2.62
CA VAL A 49 23.87 4.91 3.17
C VAL A 49 24.13 3.84 4.24
N LEU A 50 23.20 3.65 5.17
CA LEU A 50 23.31 2.65 6.23
C LEU A 50 23.48 1.24 5.63
N PHE A 51 22.71 0.90 4.60
CA PHE A 51 22.79 -0.41 3.93
C PHE A 51 23.98 -0.56 3.00
N TYR A 52 24.56 0.54 2.51
CA TYR A 52 25.83 0.47 1.80
C TYR A 52 26.93 -0.12 2.70
N PHE A 53 26.95 0.24 3.99
CA PHE A 53 27.92 -0.25 4.97
C PHE A 53 27.63 -1.67 5.48
N ILE A 54 26.36 -2.09 5.49
CA ILE A 54 25.98 -3.46 5.85
C ILE A 54 26.21 -4.33 4.61
N ASN A 55 27.37 -4.97 4.54
CA ASN A 55 27.90 -5.60 3.33
C ASN A 55 27.25 -6.97 3.01
N GLU A 56 25.93 -7.01 3.02
CA GLU A 56 25.10 -8.21 2.88
C GLU A 56 24.18 -8.09 1.65
N ASP A 57 24.45 -8.88 0.61
CA ASP A 57 23.77 -8.77 -0.69
C ASP A 57 22.26 -9.03 -0.61
N GLY A 58 21.81 -9.93 0.27
CA GLY A 58 20.39 -10.19 0.49
C GLY A 58 19.64 -9.00 1.10
N PHE A 59 20.30 -8.30 2.03
CA PHE A 59 19.77 -7.13 2.72
C PHE A 59 19.68 -5.91 1.79
N LYS A 60 20.70 -5.71 0.95
CA LYS A 60 20.73 -4.66 -0.08
C LYS A 60 19.59 -4.80 -1.10
N ARG A 61 19.28 -6.03 -1.53
CA ARG A 61 18.19 -6.30 -2.49
C ARG A 61 16.80 -6.06 -1.89
N GLY A 62 16.57 -6.48 -0.64
CA GLY A 62 15.31 -6.29 0.07
C GLY A 62 14.95 -4.82 0.26
N TYR A 63 15.88 -4.00 0.76
CA TYR A 63 15.57 -2.59 1.00
C TYR A 63 15.43 -1.73 -0.28
N PHE A 64 16.14 -2.09 -1.34
CA PHE A 64 15.98 -1.43 -2.64
C PHE A 64 14.56 -1.64 -3.20
N LEU A 65 13.97 -2.82 -2.95
CA LEU A 65 12.57 -3.14 -3.25
C LEU A 65 11.56 -2.40 -2.33
N GLN A 66 12.00 -1.69 -1.30
CA GLN A 66 11.14 -0.91 -0.40
C GLN A 66 11.22 0.59 -0.69
N SER A 67 12.40 1.06 -1.09
CA SER A 67 12.70 2.47 -1.40
C SER A 67 11.81 3.03 -2.51
N TRP A 68 11.32 2.17 -3.40
CA TRP A 68 10.48 2.61 -4.50
C TRP A 68 9.11 3.12 -4.05
N LEU A 69 8.51 2.58 -2.98
CA LEU A 69 7.23 3.06 -2.48
C LEU A 69 7.37 4.51 -2.01
N LEU A 70 8.41 4.78 -1.22
CA LEU A 70 8.75 6.13 -0.76
C LEU A 70 9.00 7.08 -1.95
N PHE A 71 9.68 6.59 -2.99
CA PHE A 71 9.88 7.35 -4.23
C PHE A 71 8.56 7.65 -4.97
N SER A 72 7.65 6.69 -5.09
CA SER A 72 6.33 6.90 -5.70
C SER A 72 5.51 7.92 -4.90
N ILE A 73 5.55 7.90 -3.57
CA ILE A 73 4.90 8.92 -2.72
C ILE A 73 5.53 10.30 -2.95
N ALA A 74 6.86 10.40 -3.04
CA ALA A 74 7.54 11.65 -3.34
C ALA A 74 7.06 12.26 -4.67
N ILE A 75 6.93 11.44 -5.72
CA ILE A 75 6.37 11.86 -7.01
C ILE A 75 4.91 12.31 -6.87
N ILE A 76 4.09 11.55 -6.13
CA ILE A 76 2.69 11.94 -5.87
C ILE A 76 2.62 13.30 -5.19
N TYR A 77 3.51 13.58 -4.23
CA TYR A 77 3.57 14.88 -3.57
C TYR A 77 3.98 16.02 -4.51
N LEU A 78 4.87 15.78 -5.47
CA LEU A 78 5.19 16.76 -6.52
C LEU A 78 3.99 17.05 -7.44
N ILE A 79 3.18 16.01 -7.75
CA ILE A 79 1.98 16.12 -8.59
C ILE A 79 0.76 16.61 -7.78
N ASN A 80 0.83 16.64 -6.45
CA ASN A 80 -0.28 16.96 -5.55
C ASN A 80 -0.98 18.31 -5.83
N PRO A 81 -0.31 19.39 -6.29
CA PRO A 81 -1.00 20.62 -6.71
C PRO A 81 -1.97 20.40 -7.87
N ILE A 82 -1.64 19.51 -8.82
CA ILE A 82 -2.51 19.14 -9.93
C ILE A 82 -3.68 18.31 -9.42
N ILE A 83 -3.40 17.30 -8.59
CA ILE A 83 -4.42 16.45 -7.95
C ILE A 83 -5.44 17.32 -7.20
N SER A 84 -4.96 18.28 -6.42
CA SER A 84 -5.80 19.19 -5.64
C SER A 84 -6.69 20.07 -6.53
N LYS A 85 -6.22 20.49 -7.71
CA LYS A 85 -7.04 21.22 -8.69
C LYS A 85 -8.14 20.33 -9.26
N VAL A 86 -7.82 19.08 -9.63
CA VAL A 86 -8.78 18.12 -10.19
C VAL A 86 -9.86 17.76 -9.17
N LEU A 87 -9.50 17.62 -7.89
CA LEU A 87 -10.42 17.25 -6.81
C LEU A 87 -11.34 18.39 -6.35
N LYS A 88 -11.20 19.62 -6.86
CA LYS A 88 -12.09 20.74 -6.52
C LYS A 88 -13.53 20.52 -7.00
N SER A 89 -13.73 19.83 -8.11
CA SER A 89 -15.04 19.50 -8.64
C SER A 89 -15.25 17.99 -8.62
N ASN A 90 -16.36 17.55 -8.03
CA ASN A 90 -16.69 16.12 -7.98
C ASN A 90 -16.78 15.52 -9.39
N ARG A 91 -17.27 16.31 -10.37
CA ARG A 91 -17.38 15.85 -11.76
C ARG A 91 -16.01 15.60 -12.37
N THR A 92 -15.06 16.52 -12.21
CA THR A 92 -13.69 16.35 -12.72
C THR A 92 -12.97 15.22 -12.01
N ALA A 93 -13.15 15.09 -10.69
CA ALA A 93 -12.60 13.99 -9.92
C ALA A 93 -13.10 12.62 -10.44
N ILE A 94 -14.42 12.47 -10.62
CA ILE A 94 -15.00 11.23 -11.15
C ILE A 94 -14.49 10.94 -12.55
N ILE A 95 -14.48 11.92 -13.46
CA ILE A 95 -13.98 11.74 -14.83
C ILE A 95 -12.51 11.29 -14.81
N THR A 96 -11.65 11.96 -14.04
CA THR A 96 -10.23 11.59 -13.97
C THR A 96 -10.02 10.21 -13.35
N LEU A 97 -10.72 9.88 -12.27
CA LEU A 97 -10.68 8.54 -11.66
C LEU A 97 -11.14 7.48 -12.66
N SER A 98 -12.26 7.69 -13.35
CA SER A 98 -12.76 6.78 -14.38
C SER A 98 -11.77 6.60 -15.53
N CYS A 99 -11.13 7.67 -16.00
CA CYS A 99 -10.08 7.59 -17.01
C CYS A 99 -8.89 6.74 -16.52
N LEU A 100 -8.43 6.93 -15.28
CA LEU A 100 -7.34 6.13 -14.71
C LEU A 100 -7.71 4.65 -14.57
N VAL A 101 -8.95 4.34 -14.19
CA VAL A 101 -9.44 2.95 -14.14
C VAL A 101 -9.49 2.33 -15.53
N ILE A 102 -10.08 3.03 -16.50
CA ILE A 102 -10.15 2.55 -17.88
C ILE A 102 -8.75 2.30 -18.42
N PHE A 103 -7.82 3.23 -18.19
CA PHE A 103 -6.42 3.07 -18.57
C PHE A 103 -5.77 1.83 -17.94
N SER A 104 -5.90 1.65 -16.62
CA SER A 104 -5.33 0.50 -15.89
C SER A 104 -5.89 -0.84 -16.40
N VAL A 105 -7.23 -0.92 -16.54
CA VAL A 105 -7.91 -2.12 -17.05
C VAL A 105 -7.54 -2.41 -18.50
N THR A 106 -7.38 -1.37 -19.34
CA THR A 106 -6.98 -1.54 -20.73
C THR A 106 -5.61 -2.18 -20.81
N ILE A 107 -4.68 -1.76 -19.95
CA ILE A 107 -3.34 -2.34 -19.97
C ILE A 107 -3.32 -3.76 -19.41
N ASP A 108 -4.10 -4.05 -18.36
CA ASP A 108 -4.26 -5.41 -17.84
C ASP A 108 -4.82 -6.36 -18.92
N LEU A 109 -5.83 -5.90 -19.67
CA LEU A 109 -6.38 -6.64 -20.81
C LEU A 109 -5.35 -6.86 -21.92
N ILE A 110 -4.62 -5.81 -22.34
CA ILE A 110 -3.55 -5.94 -23.34
C ILE A 110 -2.49 -6.95 -22.88
N SER A 111 -2.13 -6.93 -21.60
CA SER A 111 -1.17 -7.87 -21.02
C SER A 111 -1.68 -9.30 -21.09
N ALA A 112 -2.96 -9.52 -20.75
CA ALA A 112 -3.59 -10.84 -20.84
C ALA A 112 -3.64 -11.36 -22.29
N PHE A 113 -4.00 -10.51 -23.27
CA PHE A 113 -4.06 -10.90 -24.68
C PHE A 113 -2.70 -11.13 -25.33
N THR A 114 -1.66 -10.43 -24.87
CA THR A 114 -0.30 -10.60 -25.39
C THR A 114 0.46 -11.75 -24.71
N GLU A 115 -0.16 -12.43 -23.75
CA GLU A 115 0.44 -13.46 -22.89
C GLU A 115 1.73 -13.00 -22.21
N ARG A 116 1.90 -11.69 -22.09
CA ARG A 116 3.10 -11.08 -21.52
C ARG A 116 2.63 -10.19 -20.39
N PRO A 117 3.07 -10.45 -19.15
CA PRO A 117 2.79 -9.56 -18.05
C PRO A 117 3.50 -8.25 -18.37
N TYR A 118 2.75 -7.27 -18.86
CA TYR A 118 3.13 -5.87 -18.98
C TYR A 118 4.56 -5.64 -19.49
N LEU A 119 4.80 -5.51 -20.82
CA LEU A 119 6.09 -5.11 -21.43
C LEU A 119 7.28 -5.37 -20.49
N ILE A 120 7.64 -6.65 -20.35
CA ILE A 120 8.52 -7.38 -19.37
C ILE A 120 9.51 -6.57 -18.48
N ASP A 121 9.87 -5.36 -18.87
CA ASP A 121 10.80 -4.44 -18.23
C ASP A 121 10.16 -3.25 -17.49
N PHE A 122 8.84 -3.03 -17.54
CA PHE A 122 8.25 -1.86 -16.88
C PHE A 122 8.05 -2.11 -15.37
N PRO A 123 8.93 -1.56 -14.51
CA PRO A 123 8.94 -1.90 -13.10
C PRO A 123 7.72 -1.30 -12.38
N GLN A 124 7.25 -2.00 -11.35
CA GLN A 124 6.10 -1.62 -10.52
C GLN A 124 6.14 -0.16 -10.04
N TYR A 125 7.34 0.36 -9.78
CA TYR A 125 7.54 1.71 -9.27
C TYR A 125 7.24 2.82 -10.27
N PHE A 126 7.28 2.54 -11.57
CA PHE A 126 6.91 3.49 -12.61
C PHE A 126 5.42 3.46 -12.97
N ARG A 127 4.61 2.57 -12.35
CA ARG A 127 3.15 2.51 -12.53
C ARG A 127 2.43 3.64 -11.81
N LEU A 128 2.88 4.87 -12.05
CA LEU A 128 2.41 6.07 -11.37
C LEU A 128 0.91 6.28 -11.55
N TRP A 129 0.31 5.87 -12.68
CA TRP A 129 -1.14 5.98 -12.88
C TRP A 129 -1.94 5.22 -11.81
N THR A 130 -1.47 4.03 -11.41
CA THR A 130 -2.11 3.19 -10.38
C THR A 130 -1.93 3.80 -9.00
N TRP A 131 -0.73 4.27 -8.68
CA TRP A 131 -0.45 4.88 -7.37
C TRP A 131 -1.15 6.24 -7.21
N ILE A 132 -1.16 7.05 -8.27
CA ILE A 132 -1.92 8.30 -8.34
C ILE A 132 -3.41 8.00 -8.22
N PHE A 133 -3.91 6.96 -8.90
CA PHE A 133 -5.32 6.55 -8.77
C PHE A 133 -5.68 6.24 -7.32
N TYR A 134 -4.94 5.36 -6.65
CA TYR A 134 -5.27 4.97 -5.27
C TYR A 134 -5.19 6.16 -4.31
N TYR A 135 -4.14 7.00 -4.43
CA TYR A 135 -4.02 8.22 -3.63
C TYR A 135 -5.17 9.21 -3.89
N MET A 136 -5.52 9.45 -5.15
CA MET A 136 -6.65 10.31 -5.52
C MET A 136 -7.98 9.74 -5.05
N ALA A 137 -8.18 8.43 -5.14
CA ALA A 137 -9.37 7.75 -4.66
C ALA A 137 -9.53 7.95 -3.15
N GLY A 138 -8.45 7.80 -2.37
CA GLY A 138 -8.42 8.10 -0.94
C GLY A 138 -8.85 9.54 -0.62
N ARG A 139 -8.25 10.52 -1.30
CA ARG A 139 -8.65 11.94 -1.14
C ARG A 139 -10.11 12.18 -1.53
N PHE A 140 -10.58 11.56 -2.61
CA PHE A 140 -11.94 11.69 -3.08
C PHE A 140 -12.95 11.06 -2.11
N LEU A 141 -12.61 9.92 -1.49
CA LEU A 141 -13.41 9.27 -0.46
C LEU A 141 -13.59 10.14 0.78
N CYS A 142 -12.61 11.00 1.08
CA CYS A 142 -12.70 12.01 2.14
C CYS A 142 -13.67 13.16 1.82
N SER A 143 -14.13 13.30 0.57
CA SER A 143 -15.08 14.36 0.21
C SER A 143 -16.42 14.19 0.94
N ARG A 144 -17.10 15.30 1.22
CA ARG A 144 -18.43 15.29 1.89
C ARG A 144 -19.46 14.43 1.15
N MET A 145 -19.37 14.37 -0.18
CA MET A 145 -20.25 13.53 -1.00
C MET A 145 -19.99 12.05 -0.73
N CYS A 146 -18.73 11.63 -0.84
CA CYS A 146 -18.36 10.23 -0.62
C CYS A 146 -18.58 9.78 0.81
N GLN A 147 -18.21 10.59 1.82
CA GLN A 147 -18.45 10.24 3.22
C GLN A 147 -19.94 10.00 3.53
N LYS A 148 -20.85 10.75 2.90
CA LYS A 148 -22.30 10.51 3.05
C LYS A 148 -22.70 9.16 2.43
N ILE A 149 -22.14 8.82 1.27
CA ILE A 149 -22.42 7.58 0.55
C ILE A 149 -21.85 6.37 1.29
N THR A 150 -20.58 6.41 1.72
CA THR A 150 -19.90 5.28 2.39
C THR A 150 -20.55 4.92 3.72
N LYS A 151 -21.14 5.90 4.42
CA LYS A 151 -21.87 5.71 5.68
C LYS A 151 -23.26 5.06 5.51
N LEU A 152 -23.82 5.01 4.29
CA LEU A 152 -25.13 4.40 4.05
C LEU A 152 -25.09 2.89 4.39
N PRO A 153 -26.08 2.36 5.12
CA PRO A 153 -26.09 0.95 5.53
C PRO A 153 -26.08 -0.02 4.34
N ARG A 154 -26.75 0.34 3.24
CA ARG A 154 -26.76 -0.45 2.00
C ARG A 154 -25.36 -0.57 1.40
N ILE A 155 -24.60 0.52 1.31
CA ILE A 155 -23.24 0.52 0.75
C ILE A 155 -22.29 -0.28 1.64
N ARG A 156 -22.40 -0.16 2.96
CA ARG A 156 -21.63 -0.96 3.91
C ARG A 156 -21.91 -2.45 3.79
N LEU A 157 -23.17 -2.82 3.60
CA LEU A 157 -23.57 -4.21 3.40
C LEU A 157 -23.03 -4.74 2.07
N VAL A 158 -23.13 -3.96 0.98
CA VAL A 158 -22.55 -4.31 -0.32
C VAL A 158 -21.04 -4.53 -0.21
N ALA A 159 -20.30 -3.63 0.44
CA ALA A 159 -18.86 -3.79 0.62
C ALA A 159 -18.49 -5.09 1.37
N LYS A 160 -19.22 -5.44 2.43
CA LYS A 160 -19.01 -6.68 3.19
C LYS A 160 -19.33 -7.93 2.37
N VAL A 161 -20.45 -7.91 1.64
CA VAL A 161 -20.91 -9.04 0.82
C VAL A 161 -20.02 -9.24 -0.40
N LEU A 162 -19.55 -8.16 -1.02
CA LEU A 162 -18.71 -8.20 -2.21
C LEU A 162 -17.27 -8.63 -1.91
N LEU A 163 -16.75 -8.33 -0.71
CA LEU A 163 -15.36 -8.59 -0.34
C LEU A 163 -14.93 -10.05 -0.58
N LEU A 164 -15.70 -11.01 -0.06
CA LEU A 164 -15.32 -12.43 -0.10
C LEU A 164 -15.43 -13.04 -1.51
N PRO A 165 -16.55 -12.85 -2.26
CA PRO A 165 -16.64 -13.27 -3.65
C PRO A 165 -15.55 -12.67 -4.53
N THR A 166 -15.24 -11.37 -4.38
CA THR A 166 -14.17 -10.74 -5.17
C THR A 166 -12.80 -11.28 -4.81
N ALA A 167 -12.52 -11.57 -3.53
CA ALA A 167 -11.25 -12.15 -3.11
C ALA A 167 -11.06 -13.58 -3.66
N ILE A 168 -12.13 -14.38 -3.66
CA ILE A 168 -12.11 -15.72 -4.26
C ILE A 168 -11.90 -15.63 -5.77
N SER A 169 -12.64 -14.74 -6.45
CA SER A 169 -12.51 -14.51 -7.89
C SER A 169 -11.09 -14.06 -8.27
N MET A 170 -10.52 -13.13 -7.50
CA MET A 170 -9.14 -12.66 -7.64
C MET A 170 -8.16 -13.83 -7.57
N TYR A 171 -8.26 -14.66 -6.52
CA TYR A 171 -7.36 -15.79 -6.33
C TYR A 171 -7.36 -16.75 -7.54
N TYR A 172 -8.55 -17.11 -8.04
CA TYR A 172 -8.65 -17.98 -9.21
C TYR A 172 -8.16 -17.32 -10.48
N TYR A 173 -8.51 -16.05 -10.71
CA TYR A 173 -8.05 -15.28 -11.87
C TYR A 173 -6.52 -15.18 -11.90
N GLU A 174 -5.91 -14.77 -10.79
CA GLU A 174 -4.45 -14.59 -10.70
C GLU A 174 -3.70 -15.91 -10.77
N SER A 175 -4.25 -16.97 -10.16
CA SER A 175 -3.69 -18.32 -10.28
C SER A 175 -3.73 -18.81 -11.72
N PHE A 176 -4.83 -18.59 -12.43
CA PHE A 176 -4.96 -18.96 -13.84
C PHE A 176 -3.97 -18.18 -14.72
N MET A 177 -3.92 -16.86 -14.57
CA MET A 177 -3.01 -16.00 -15.33
C MET A 177 -1.54 -16.32 -15.02
N SER A 178 -1.20 -16.56 -13.76
CA SER A 178 0.16 -16.91 -13.33
C SER A 178 0.65 -18.23 -13.93
N ILE A 179 -0.19 -19.26 -13.93
CA ILE A 179 0.18 -20.61 -14.38
C ILE A 179 0.15 -20.73 -15.91
N TYR A 180 -0.91 -20.24 -16.54
CA TYR A 180 -1.19 -20.55 -17.95
C TYR A 180 -0.77 -19.45 -18.92
N VAL A 181 -0.87 -18.18 -18.51
CA VAL A 181 -0.63 -17.03 -19.40
C VAL A 181 0.78 -16.49 -19.22
N TYR A 182 1.06 -15.92 -18.05
CA TYR A 182 2.31 -15.23 -17.78
C TYR A 182 3.47 -16.17 -17.40
N LYS A 183 3.16 -17.41 -17.00
CA LYS A 183 4.14 -18.43 -16.56
C LYS A 183 5.13 -17.90 -15.52
N THR A 184 4.65 -17.03 -14.65
CA THR A 184 5.44 -16.32 -13.63
C THR A 184 4.65 -16.18 -12.35
N VAL A 185 5.38 -16.12 -11.25
CA VAL A 185 4.85 -16.08 -9.88
C VAL A 185 4.75 -14.63 -9.37
N ASN A 186 5.18 -13.65 -10.16
CA ASN A 186 5.25 -12.29 -9.66
C ASN A 186 3.87 -11.66 -9.55
N ALA A 187 3.44 -11.44 -8.31
CA ALA A 187 2.17 -10.85 -7.95
C ALA A 187 2.05 -9.37 -8.35
N ALA A 188 3.18 -8.68 -8.51
CA ALA A 188 3.21 -7.27 -8.88
C ALA A 188 2.52 -7.01 -10.23
N TYR A 189 2.39 -8.02 -11.08
CA TYR A 189 1.71 -7.87 -12.36
C TYR A 189 0.21 -7.62 -12.22
N PHE A 190 -0.41 -8.06 -11.12
CA PHE A 190 -1.86 -7.96 -10.93
C PHE A 190 -2.32 -6.69 -10.20
N LEU A 191 -1.41 -5.77 -9.87
CA LEU A 191 -1.74 -4.54 -9.13
C LEU A 191 -2.75 -3.63 -9.84
N ASP A 192 -2.77 -3.69 -11.17
CA ASP A 192 -3.63 -2.88 -12.03
C ASP A 192 -5.00 -3.55 -12.26
N ASN A 193 -5.19 -4.76 -11.74
CA ASN A 193 -6.38 -5.54 -11.93
C ASN A 193 -7.58 -4.92 -11.21
N LEU A 194 -8.73 -4.98 -11.88
CA LEU A 194 -10.02 -4.53 -11.35
C LEU A 194 -10.39 -5.22 -10.02
N HIS A 195 -10.00 -6.48 -9.81
CA HIS A 195 -10.22 -7.19 -8.54
C HIS A 195 -9.53 -6.49 -7.35
N VAL A 196 -8.24 -6.14 -7.51
CA VAL A 196 -7.45 -5.45 -6.48
C VAL A 196 -8.07 -4.10 -6.15
N LEU A 197 -8.54 -3.39 -7.17
CA LEU A 197 -9.22 -2.12 -7.02
C LEU A 197 -10.50 -2.26 -6.20
N ILE A 198 -11.39 -3.19 -6.57
CA ILE A 198 -12.65 -3.43 -5.86
C ILE A 198 -12.38 -3.82 -4.40
N LEU A 199 -11.43 -4.73 -4.16
CA LEU A 199 -11.09 -5.18 -2.81
C LEU A 199 -10.54 -4.04 -1.96
N SER A 200 -9.67 -3.21 -2.52
CA SER A 200 -9.13 -2.04 -1.83
C SER A 200 -10.24 -1.07 -1.43
N LEU A 201 -11.20 -0.78 -2.32
CA LEU A 201 -12.36 0.06 -2.01
C LEU A 201 -13.28 -0.58 -0.97
N CYS A 202 -13.55 -1.88 -1.07
CA CYS A 202 -14.39 -2.59 -0.11
C CYS A 202 -13.78 -2.56 1.29
N LEU A 203 -12.48 -2.88 1.41
CA LEU A 203 -11.74 -2.81 2.67
C LEU A 203 -11.74 -1.39 3.22
N PHE A 204 -11.50 -0.38 2.38
CA PHE A 204 -11.56 1.01 2.81
C PHE A 204 -12.92 1.37 3.40
N VAL A 205 -14.03 1.07 2.70
CA VAL A 205 -15.39 1.37 3.19
C VAL A 205 -15.70 0.65 4.50
N ILE A 206 -15.26 -0.61 4.64
CA ILE A 206 -15.45 -1.39 5.86
C ILE A 206 -14.69 -0.76 7.04
N PHE A 207 -13.44 -0.37 6.83
CA PHE A 207 -12.57 0.13 7.90
C PHE A 207 -12.79 1.62 8.24
N ASP A 208 -13.15 2.47 7.27
CA ASP A 208 -13.55 3.87 7.51
C ASP A 208 -14.80 3.95 8.41
N ASN A 209 -15.64 2.91 8.37
CA ASN A 209 -16.85 2.80 9.18
C ASN A 209 -16.71 1.77 10.31
N PHE A 210 -15.47 1.41 10.67
CA PHE A 210 -15.21 0.47 11.74
C PHE A 210 -15.48 1.14 13.09
N ASP A 211 -16.53 0.67 13.76
CA ASP A 211 -16.81 1.02 15.15
C ASP A 211 -16.82 -0.26 15.98
N THR A 212 -16.01 -0.28 17.03
CA THR A 212 -15.89 -1.42 17.95
C THR A 212 -16.24 -0.97 19.35
N LYS A 213 -17.06 -1.78 20.04
CA LYS A 213 -17.38 -1.57 21.46
C LYS A 213 -16.23 -1.97 22.39
N HIS A 214 -15.23 -2.68 21.86
CA HIS A 214 -14.12 -3.20 22.65
C HIS A 214 -13.01 -2.17 22.77
N GLU A 215 -12.87 -1.59 23.97
CA GLU A 215 -11.84 -0.59 24.28
C GLU A 215 -10.40 -1.10 24.08
N TRP A 216 -10.15 -2.40 24.32
CA TRP A 216 -8.82 -2.98 24.10
C TRP A 216 -8.41 -2.92 22.62
N ILE A 217 -9.35 -3.14 21.68
CA ILE A 217 -9.08 -3.04 20.23
C ILE A 217 -8.70 -1.60 19.88
N LYS A 218 -9.46 -0.62 20.39
CA LYS A 218 -9.16 0.81 20.15
C LYS A 218 -7.78 1.19 20.66
N LYS A 219 -7.45 0.79 21.90
CA LYS A 219 -6.13 1.05 22.50
C LYS A 219 -5.00 0.43 21.70
N THR A 220 -5.17 -0.82 21.27
CA THR A 220 -4.17 -1.52 20.45
C THR A 220 -3.99 -0.84 19.09
N LEU A 221 -5.08 -0.50 18.40
CA LEU A 221 -5.00 0.21 17.12
C LEU A 221 -4.34 1.59 17.29
N ALA A 222 -4.73 2.37 18.30
CA ALA A 222 -4.11 3.66 18.58
C ALA A 222 -2.61 3.56 18.89
N TYR A 223 -2.17 2.45 19.47
CA TYR A 223 -0.76 2.17 19.72
C TYR A 223 0.00 1.80 18.43
N ILE A 224 -0.58 0.92 17.61
CA ILE A 224 0.05 0.38 16.39
C ILE A 224 0.08 1.42 15.26
N SER A 225 -1.06 2.07 14.98
CA SER A 225 -1.28 2.89 13.79
C SER A 225 -0.20 3.96 13.51
N PRO A 226 0.30 4.74 14.50
CA PRO A 226 1.34 5.74 14.25
C PRO A 226 2.67 5.13 13.76
N SER A 227 2.87 3.83 13.94
CA SER A 227 4.12 3.13 13.64
C SER A 227 4.15 2.52 12.25
N MET A 228 3.04 2.51 11.50
CA MET A 228 2.91 1.70 10.28
C MET A 228 3.90 2.08 9.18
N ILE A 229 4.25 3.36 9.04
CA ILE A 229 5.30 3.81 8.10
C ILE A 229 6.67 3.27 8.54
N GLY A 230 6.97 3.31 9.85
CA GLY A 230 8.19 2.73 10.39
C GLY A 230 8.25 1.22 10.24
N VAL A 231 7.13 0.52 10.47
CA VAL A 231 7.00 -0.92 10.24
C VAL A 231 7.27 -1.24 8.78
N TYR A 232 6.72 -0.46 7.85
CA TYR A 232 7.01 -0.59 6.44
C TYR A 232 8.52 -0.48 6.17
N ILE A 233 9.20 0.54 6.69
CA ILE A 233 10.65 0.72 6.46
C ILE A 233 11.50 -0.41 7.09
N LEU A 234 11.13 -0.90 8.28
CA LEU A 234 11.97 -1.77 9.09
C LEU A 234 11.74 -3.28 8.89
N HIS A 235 10.56 -3.70 8.42
CA HIS A 235 10.19 -5.12 8.49
C HIS A 235 11.06 -6.03 7.65
N ASP A 236 11.58 -5.61 6.49
CA ASP A 236 12.49 -6.44 5.70
C ASP A 236 13.81 -6.68 6.45
N GLY A 237 14.28 -5.64 7.14
CA GLY A 237 15.50 -5.74 7.94
C GLY A 237 15.32 -6.69 9.12
N ILE A 238 14.19 -6.55 9.83
CA ILE A 238 13.82 -7.43 10.94
C ILE A 238 13.57 -8.86 10.45
N PHE A 239 12.90 -9.02 9.32
CA PHE A 239 12.69 -10.32 8.68
C PHE A 239 14.01 -11.01 8.42
N TYR A 240 15.01 -10.30 7.87
CA TYR A 240 16.33 -10.86 7.63
C TYR A 240 16.97 -11.40 8.92
N PHE A 241 16.98 -10.60 9.99
CA PHE A 241 17.56 -11.00 11.27
C PHE A 241 16.83 -12.15 11.96
N ILE A 242 15.50 -12.18 11.89
CA ILE A 242 14.74 -13.26 12.51
C ILE A 242 14.85 -14.52 11.65
N ALA A 243 14.74 -14.42 10.33
CA ALA A 243 14.81 -15.55 9.41
C ALA A 243 16.18 -16.26 9.45
N SER A 244 17.29 -15.54 9.72
CA SER A 244 18.61 -16.17 9.89
C SER A 244 18.71 -17.07 11.12
N ALA A 245 17.82 -16.90 12.11
CA ALA A 245 17.77 -17.71 13.31
C ALA A 245 16.90 -18.98 13.18
N TYR A 246 16.10 -19.11 12.12
CA TYR A 246 15.12 -20.21 11.97
C TYR A 246 15.28 -20.97 10.64
N ASN A 247 15.10 -22.30 10.69
CA ASN A 247 14.96 -23.11 9.48
C ASN A 247 13.50 -23.12 9.01
N LEU A 248 13.21 -22.50 7.85
CA LEU A 248 11.84 -22.21 7.38
C LEU A 248 11.12 -23.37 6.66
N SER A 249 11.35 -24.60 7.12
CA SER A 249 10.74 -25.81 6.55
C SER A 249 9.26 -25.97 6.93
N ASP A 250 8.88 -25.59 8.15
CA ASP A 250 7.51 -25.75 8.68
C ASP A 250 6.61 -24.52 8.39
N VAL A 251 5.36 -24.77 8.04
CA VAL A 251 4.31 -23.76 7.87
C VAL A 251 4.04 -23.01 9.18
N THR A 252 4.05 -23.71 10.31
CA THR A 252 3.85 -23.11 11.64
C THR A 252 4.95 -22.09 11.96
N LEU A 253 6.19 -22.42 11.59
CA LEU A 253 7.34 -21.53 11.71
C LEU A 253 7.22 -20.29 10.81
N ARG A 254 6.61 -20.42 9.62
CA ARG A 254 6.38 -19.26 8.74
C ARG A 254 5.33 -18.29 9.30
N PHE A 255 4.25 -18.80 9.90
CA PHE A 255 3.24 -17.95 10.54
C PHE A 255 3.77 -17.27 11.80
N THR A 256 4.51 -17.99 12.63
CA THR A 256 5.16 -17.41 13.81
C THR A 256 6.20 -16.36 13.41
N LEU A 257 6.97 -16.62 12.33
CA LEU A 257 7.87 -15.61 11.75
C LEU A 257 7.11 -14.34 11.36
N LEU A 258 6.03 -14.43 10.59
CA LEU A 258 5.25 -13.25 10.17
C LEU A 258 4.76 -12.42 11.36
N LEU A 259 4.20 -13.08 12.38
CA LEU A 259 3.74 -12.40 13.60
C LEU A 259 4.89 -11.78 14.39
N SER A 260 6.02 -12.50 14.51
CA SER A 260 7.20 -12.00 15.23
C SER A 260 7.83 -10.80 14.54
N VAL A 261 7.95 -10.82 13.20
CA VAL A 261 8.46 -9.71 12.40
C VAL A 261 7.56 -8.51 12.55
N PHE A 262 6.25 -8.68 12.46
CA PHE A 262 5.30 -7.59 12.67
C PHE A 262 5.40 -7.00 14.08
N ALA A 263 5.37 -7.83 15.12
CA ALA A 263 5.46 -7.38 16.51
C ALA A 263 6.78 -6.66 16.80
N ALA A 264 7.92 -7.24 16.39
CA ALA A 264 9.23 -6.63 16.54
C ALA A 264 9.33 -5.31 15.77
N SER A 265 8.78 -5.24 14.55
CA SER A 265 8.76 -4.01 13.75
C SER A 265 7.94 -2.91 14.40
N VAL A 266 6.78 -3.26 14.98
CA VAL A 266 5.95 -2.30 15.73
C VAL A 266 6.72 -1.80 16.95
N LEU A 267 7.27 -2.69 17.78
CA LEU A 267 7.99 -2.31 18.99
C LEU A 267 9.21 -1.43 18.68
N LEU A 268 10.03 -1.82 17.70
CA LEU A 268 11.20 -1.05 17.29
C LEU A 268 10.79 0.32 16.74
N SER A 269 9.76 0.38 15.88
CA SER A 269 9.22 1.64 15.37
C SER A 269 8.76 2.55 16.50
N ARG A 270 8.05 2.01 17.50
CA ARG A 270 7.59 2.79 18.67
C ARG A 270 8.77 3.37 19.43
N ILE A 271 9.81 2.57 19.70
CA ILE A 271 11.02 3.04 20.39
C ILE A 271 11.69 4.17 19.60
N LEU A 272 11.85 4.01 18.30
CA LEU A 272 12.45 5.02 17.43
C LEU A 272 11.59 6.28 17.31
N LEU A 273 10.26 6.18 17.42
CA LEU A 273 9.36 7.33 17.42
C LEU A 273 9.41 8.16 18.71
N LEU A 274 9.90 7.60 19.83
CA LEU A 274 10.03 8.33 21.10
C LEU A 274 11.07 9.46 21.03
N ASN A 275 12.10 9.30 20.20
CA ASN A 275 13.16 10.29 20.05
C ASN A 275 13.00 11.07 18.74
N LYS A 276 13.02 12.41 18.85
CA LYS A 276 12.84 13.35 17.73
C LYS A 276 13.89 13.21 16.62
N TYR A 277 15.08 12.72 16.94
CA TYR A 277 16.13 12.52 15.94
C TYR A 277 15.92 11.22 15.16
N THR A 278 15.61 10.13 15.85
CA THR A 278 15.39 8.81 15.24
C THR A 278 14.06 8.75 14.47
N SER A 279 13.03 9.46 14.93
CA SER A 279 11.72 9.48 14.26
C SER A 279 11.78 10.00 12.82
N ARG A 280 12.72 10.91 12.52
CA ARG A 280 12.94 11.47 11.16
C ARG A 280 13.37 10.42 10.13
N PHE A 281 13.90 9.28 10.58
CA PHE A 281 14.35 8.21 9.69
C PHE A 281 13.27 7.16 9.44
N ILE A 282 12.13 7.23 10.13
CA ILE A 282 11.07 6.22 10.03
C ILE A 282 9.65 6.80 9.89
N SER A 283 9.52 8.13 9.76
CA SER A 283 8.24 8.82 9.61
C SER A 283 8.39 10.12 8.83
N PHE A 284 7.33 10.54 8.13
CA PHE A 284 7.27 11.77 7.33
C PHE A 284 5.92 12.46 7.44
#